data_AF-A0AAD3ZVT2-F1
#
_entry.id   AF-A0AAD3ZVT2-F1
#
_cell.length_a   1.000
_cell.length_b   1.000
_cell.length_c   1.000
_cell.angle_alpha   90.00
_cell.angle_beta   90.00
_cell.angle_gamma   90.00
#
_symmetry.space_group_name_H-M   'P 1'
#
loop_
_entity.id
_entity.type
_entity.pdbx_description
1 polymer ?
#
loop_
_entity_poly.entity_id
_entity_poly.type
_entity_poly.pdbx_seq_one_letter_code
_entity_poly.pdbx_strand_id
1 'polypeptide(L)'
;MLNINVETKIIIDGTLVQYHIYSEDKPLIITFAPAGSVLTYKQIRKDHSAWGFEFFKNRGYNILSFSAIEEKHWFISPILLRYINSLEKQTLLFPQRIGYGASMGAFGLSLYHKSLHVDKLLLITPLTPNDKNIEHLSFDYCAGHHGDITIIYDPFCHQDTLHAMRYPKNSQYLKLYGVGHRVIESMNQLSMLKHTIRDFIVGQIDTENFYRSAKKRKNIERYYSYLLRNPTNKLTKKRINIIKYHAVKWYLTHPYHTLGKPIKKWIKSLKKRL
;
A
#
# COMPACT_ATOMS: atom_id res chain seq x y z
N MET A 1 -10.45 -23.54 -11.12
CA MET A 1 -11.35 -22.37 -11.05
C MET A 1 -11.26 -21.76 -9.68
N LEU A 2 -11.42 -20.44 -9.57
CA LEU A 2 -11.61 -19.77 -8.29
C LEU A 2 -12.97 -20.22 -7.76
N ASN A 3 -12.97 -20.82 -6.57
CA ASN A 3 -14.19 -21.38 -6.01
C ASN A 3 -15.06 -20.26 -5.43
N ILE A 4 -16.34 -20.28 -5.77
CA ILE A 4 -17.35 -19.34 -5.25
C ILE A 4 -17.75 -19.75 -3.84
N ASN A 5 -17.92 -18.76 -2.95
CA ASN A 5 -18.31 -18.88 -1.54
C ASN A 5 -17.39 -19.79 -0.71
N VAL A 6 -16.14 -19.96 -1.15
CA VAL A 6 -15.11 -20.69 -0.43
C VAL A 6 -13.93 -19.76 -0.19
N GLU A 7 -13.56 -19.60 1.07
CA GLU A 7 -12.29 -18.97 1.41
C GLU A 7 -11.16 -19.95 1.13
N THR A 8 -10.21 -19.51 0.32
CA THR A 8 -9.04 -20.31 -0.06
C THR A 8 -7.78 -19.62 0.41
N LYS A 9 -6.88 -20.35 1.08
CA LYS A 9 -5.52 -19.93 1.46
C LYS A 9 -4.52 -20.91 0.87
N ILE A 10 -3.59 -20.43 0.04
CA ILE A 10 -2.56 -21.24 -0.60
C ILE A 10 -1.22 -20.53 -0.46
N ILE A 11 -0.15 -21.27 -0.19
CA ILE A 11 1.21 -20.73 -0.19
C ILE A 11 1.88 -21.11 -1.51
N ILE A 12 2.33 -20.10 -2.25
CA ILE A 12 3.06 -20.23 -3.51
C ILE A 12 4.40 -19.53 -3.33
N ASP A 13 5.48 -20.32 -3.19
CA ASP A 13 6.87 -19.84 -3.14
C ASP A 13 7.08 -18.61 -2.24
N GLY A 14 6.79 -18.78 -0.94
CA GLY A 14 6.91 -17.70 0.05
C GLY A 14 5.83 -16.62 -0.05
N THR A 15 4.81 -16.78 -0.91
CA THR A 15 3.66 -15.86 -1.00
C THR A 15 2.39 -16.55 -0.52
N LEU A 16 1.70 -15.97 0.47
CA LEU A 16 0.32 -16.32 0.78
C LEU A 16 -0.59 -15.70 -0.27
N VAL A 17 -1.25 -16.55 -1.05
CA VAL A 17 -2.38 -16.20 -1.90
C VAL A 17 -3.65 -16.56 -1.15
N GLN A 18 -4.54 -15.59 -0.96
CA GLN A 18 -5.82 -15.81 -0.31
C GLN A 18 -6.94 -15.16 -1.11
N TYR A 19 -8.04 -15.87 -1.32
CA TYR A 19 -9.16 -15.33 -2.07
C TYR A 19 -10.52 -15.80 -1.54
N HIS A 20 -11.54 -14.99 -1.86
CA HIS A 20 -12.94 -15.31 -1.63
C HIS A 20 -13.77 -14.63 -2.72
N ILE A 21 -14.58 -15.42 -3.44
CA ILE A 21 -15.44 -14.96 -4.53
C ILE A 21 -16.89 -15.11 -4.10
N TYR A 22 -17.66 -14.02 -4.09
CA TYR A 22 -19.09 -14.05 -3.78
C TYR A 22 -19.95 -14.30 -5.03
N SER A 23 -19.61 -13.68 -6.16
CA SER A 23 -20.35 -13.78 -7.43
C SER A 23 -19.49 -13.26 -8.56
N GLU A 24 -19.53 -13.87 -9.73
CA GLU A 24 -18.76 -13.42 -10.91
C GLU A 24 -19.27 -12.09 -11.48
N ASP A 25 -20.50 -11.69 -11.17
CA ASP A 25 -21.11 -10.42 -11.62
C ASP A 25 -20.58 -9.19 -10.86
N LYS A 26 -19.70 -9.39 -9.86
CA LYS A 26 -19.11 -8.32 -9.06
C LYS A 26 -17.64 -8.08 -9.42
N PRO A 27 -17.12 -6.85 -9.26
CA PRO A 27 -15.71 -6.58 -9.44
C PRO A 27 -14.82 -7.45 -8.55
N LEU A 28 -13.68 -7.89 -9.10
CA LEU A 28 -12.60 -8.55 -8.38
C LEU A 28 -11.60 -7.51 -7.88
N ILE A 29 -11.44 -7.41 -6.56
CA ILE A 29 -10.37 -6.63 -5.95
C ILE A 29 -9.11 -7.48 -5.90
N ILE A 30 -7.97 -6.93 -6.33
CA ILE A 30 -6.68 -7.59 -6.35
C ILE A 30 -5.71 -6.81 -5.49
N THR A 31 -5.15 -7.42 -4.44
CA THR A 31 -4.26 -6.73 -3.50
C THR A 31 -2.87 -7.35 -3.42
N PHE A 32 -1.85 -6.51 -3.35
CA PHE A 32 -0.48 -6.92 -3.04
C PHE A 32 0.04 -6.18 -1.81
N ALA A 33 0.54 -6.93 -0.83
CA ALA A 33 0.94 -6.40 0.46
C ALA A 33 2.18 -5.49 0.42
N PRO A 34 2.22 -4.41 1.21
CA PRO A 34 3.45 -3.64 1.41
C PRO A 34 4.46 -4.43 2.24
N ALA A 35 5.74 -4.06 2.12
CA ALA A 35 6.84 -4.67 2.88
C ALA A 35 6.70 -4.55 4.41
N GLY A 36 5.86 -3.65 4.91
CA GLY A 36 5.53 -3.52 6.34
C GLY A 36 4.49 -4.52 6.84
N SER A 37 3.94 -5.35 5.96
CA SER A 37 2.87 -6.32 6.24
C SER A 37 3.25 -7.75 5.85
N VAL A 38 4.55 -8.03 5.73
CA VAL A 38 5.07 -9.41 5.56
C VAL A 38 4.58 -10.27 6.73
N LEU A 39 4.04 -11.43 6.41
CA LEU A 39 3.55 -12.40 7.37
C LEU A 39 4.69 -13.33 7.81
N THR A 40 4.53 -13.95 8.97
CA THR A 40 5.37 -15.09 9.38
C THR A 40 4.58 -16.38 9.24
N TYR A 41 5.25 -17.52 9.09
CA TYR A 41 4.58 -18.83 9.12
C TYR A 41 3.81 -19.04 10.43
N LYS A 42 4.29 -18.47 11.55
CA LYS A 42 3.58 -18.50 12.83
C LYS A 42 2.24 -17.75 12.78
N GLN A 43 2.18 -16.61 12.11
CA GLN A 43 0.93 -15.86 11.93
C GLN A 43 -0.06 -16.62 11.03
N ILE A 44 0.43 -17.25 9.96
CA ILE A 44 -0.40 -18.07 9.06
C ILE A 44 -0.99 -19.27 9.79
N ARG A 45 -0.19 -19.97 10.62
CA ARG A 45 -0.70 -21.06 11.48
C ARG A 45 -1.72 -20.59 12.51
N LYS A 46 -1.71 -19.30 12.86
CA LYS A 46 -2.72 -18.62 13.69
C LYS A 46 -3.79 -17.93 12.85
N ASP A 47 -4.01 -18.44 11.65
CA ASP A 47 -5.05 -18.05 10.72
C ASP A 47 -5.05 -16.56 10.30
N HIS A 48 -3.91 -15.87 10.42
CA HIS A 48 -3.82 -14.49 9.94
C HIS A 48 -4.03 -14.44 8.42
N SER A 49 -4.94 -13.56 8.01
CA SER A 49 -5.25 -13.34 6.59
C SER A 49 -4.18 -12.48 5.89
N ALA A 50 -4.11 -12.66 4.58
CA ALA A 50 -3.39 -11.81 3.66
C ALA A 50 -3.85 -10.34 3.77
N TRP A 51 -2.94 -9.44 3.43
CA TRP A 51 -3.17 -8.01 3.51
C TRP A 51 -4.35 -7.55 2.65
N GLY A 52 -5.26 -6.81 3.27
CA GLY A 52 -6.49 -6.31 2.63
C GLY A 52 -7.64 -7.32 2.57
N PHE A 53 -7.36 -8.63 2.72
CA PHE A 53 -8.37 -9.68 2.53
C PHE A 53 -9.63 -9.47 3.38
N GLU A 54 -9.46 -9.40 4.70
CA GLU A 54 -10.58 -9.19 5.63
C GLU A 54 -11.31 -7.86 5.39
N PHE A 55 -10.60 -6.83 4.95
CA PHE A 55 -11.21 -5.53 4.71
C PHE A 55 -12.21 -5.60 3.55
N PHE A 56 -11.84 -6.27 2.45
CA PHE A 56 -12.69 -6.38 1.27
C PHE A 56 -13.74 -7.47 1.40
N LYS A 57 -13.38 -8.65 1.94
CA LYS A 57 -14.31 -9.75 2.20
C LYS A 57 -15.48 -9.30 3.08
N ASN A 58 -15.22 -8.66 4.22
CA ASN A 58 -16.26 -8.19 5.14
C ASN A 58 -17.14 -7.07 4.57
N ARG A 59 -16.86 -6.58 3.36
CA ARG A 59 -17.66 -5.60 2.61
C ARG A 59 -18.36 -6.21 1.40
N GLY A 60 -18.29 -7.54 1.23
CA GLY A 60 -18.97 -8.26 0.16
C GLY A 60 -18.32 -8.11 -1.22
N TYR A 61 -17.04 -7.73 -1.28
CA TYR A 61 -16.27 -7.70 -2.53
C TYR A 61 -15.63 -9.07 -2.81
N ASN A 62 -15.55 -9.44 -4.09
CA ASN A 62 -14.63 -10.49 -4.51
C ASN A 62 -13.20 -10.01 -4.26
N ILE A 63 -12.35 -10.86 -3.72
CA ILE A 63 -11.00 -10.48 -3.32
C ILE A 63 -10.01 -11.58 -3.65
N LEU A 64 -8.88 -11.20 -4.24
CA LEU A 64 -7.68 -11.99 -4.44
C LEU A 64 -6.48 -11.22 -3.87
N SER A 65 -5.90 -11.73 -2.79
CA SER A 65 -4.88 -11.06 -2.00
C SER A 65 -3.56 -11.82 -1.98
N PHE A 66 -2.46 -11.10 -2.17
CA PHE A 66 -1.10 -11.61 -2.18
C PHE A 66 -0.29 -10.98 -1.03
N SER A 67 0.32 -11.80 -0.18
CA SER A 67 1.16 -11.35 0.93
C SER A 67 2.43 -12.18 1.04
N ALA A 68 3.58 -11.50 1.04
CA ALA A 68 4.86 -12.16 1.24
C ALA A 68 4.98 -12.75 2.66
N ILE A 69 5.70 -13.86 2.78
CA ILE A 69 5.92 -14.63 4.00
C ILE A 69 7.41 -14.67 4.32
N GLU A 70 7.78 -14.36 5.56
CA GLU A 70 9.13 -14.20 6.14
C GLU A 70 9.98 -13.10 5.48
N GLU A 71 10.05 -13.07 4.15
CA GLU A 71 10.97 -12.23 3.40
C GLU A 71 10.27 -11.25 2.46
N LYS A 72 10.95 -10.13 2.19
CA LYS A 72 10.51 -9.13 1.22
C LYS A 72 11.02 -9.51 -0.16
N HIS A 73 10.53 -10.62 -0.70
CA HIS A 73 10.95 -11.13 -2.01
C HIS A 73 10.34 -10.36 -3.20
N TRP A 74 9.68 -9.21 -2.94
CA TRP A 74 9.09 -8.32 -3.95
C TRP A 74 8.08 -8.98 -4.90
N PHE A 75 7.54 -10.15 -4.52
CA PHE A 75 6.73 -10.98 -5.41
C PHE A 75 7.46 -11.40 -6.70
N ILE A 76 8.80 -11.35 -6.73
CA ILE A 76 9.58 -11.84 -7.87
C ILE A 76 9.77 -13.34 -7.70
N SER A 77 8.91 -14.13 -8.34
CA SER A 77 9.00 -15.60 -8.34
C SER A 77 8.47 -16.18 -9.67
N PRO A 78 9.25 -17.02 -10.37
CA PRO A 78 8.76 -17.76 -11.53
C PRO A 78 7.61 -18.72 -11.20
N ILE A 79 7.58 -19.28 -9.99
CA ILE A 79 6.50 -20.17 -9.53
C ILE A 79 5.22 -19.35 -9.33
N LEU A 80 5.33 -18.20 -8.68
CA LEU A 80 4.20 -17.27 -8.51
C LEU A 80 3.69 -16.77 -9.86
N LEU A 81 4.56 -16.41 -10.79
CA LEU A 81 4.19 -16.00 -12.15
C LEU A 81 3.40 -17.09 -12.87
N ARG A 82 3.85 -18.35 -12.83
CA ARG A 82 3.11 -19.47 -13.43
C ARG A 82 1.73 -19.64 -12.81
N TYR A 83 1.64 -19.53 -11.48
CA TYR A 83 0.36 -19.58 -10.78
C TYR A 83 -0.57 -18.43 -11.22
N ILE A 84 -0.06 -17.19 -11.28
CA ILE A 84 -0.83 -16.02 -11.73
C ILE A 84 -1.30 -16.19 -13.18
N ASN A 85 -0.44 -16.65 -14.09
CA ASN A 85 -0.83 -16.92 -15.47
C ASN A 85 -1.92 -18.01 -15.58
N SER A 86 -1.93 -18.98 -14.65
CA SER A 86 -3.01 -19.98 -14.59
C SER A 86 -4.37 -19.39 -14.18
N LEU A 87 -4.38 -18.21 -13.54
CA LEU A 87 -5.59 -17.50 -13.16
C LEU A 87 -6.15 -16.61 -14.27
N GLU A 88 -5.41 -16.36 -15.35
CA GLU A 88 -5.74 -15.38 -16.38
C GLU A 88 -7.16 -15.55 -16.94
N LYS A 89 -7.53 -16.76 -17.38
CA LYS A 89 -8.88 -17.03 -17.89
C LYS A 89 -9.98 -16.83 -16.85
N GLN A 90 -9.65 -17.00 -15.57
CA GLN A 90 -10.60 -16.91 -14.47
C GLN A 90 -10.78 -15.45 -14.02
N THR A 91 -9.73 -14.64 -14.05
CA THR A 91 -9.86 -13.21 -13.76
C THR A 91 -10.68 -12.50 -14.82
N LEU A 92 -10.63 -12.93 -16.08
CA LEU A 92 -11.44 -12.38 -17.18
C LEU A 92 -12.96 -12.60 -17.03
N LEU A 93 -13.41 -13.51 -16.15
CA LEU A 93 -14.84 -13.71 -15.89
C LEU A 93 -15.47 -12.53 -15.14
N PHE A 94 -14.68 -11.74 -14.42
CA PHE A 94 -15.19 -10.62 -13.64
C PHE A 94 -15.36 -9.37 -14.52
N PRO A 95 -16.46 -8.62 -14.35
CA PRO A 95 -16.75 -7.43 -15.14
C PRO A 95 -15.69 -6.34 -14.97
N GLN A 96 -14.97 -6.34 -13.83
CA GLN A 96 -13.88 -5.42 -13.56
C GLN A 96 -12.87 -6.01 -12.56
N ARG A 97 -11.58 -5.74 -12.77
CA ARG A 97 -10.46 -6.17 -11.93
C ARG A 97 -9.74 -4.93 -11.41
N ILE A 98 -9.89 -4.65 -10.12
CA ILE A 98 -9.42 -3.42 -9.48
C ILE A 98 -8.20 -3.75 -8.62
N GLY A 99 -7.04 -3.25 -9.03
CA GLY A 99 -5.77 -3.44 -8.36
C GLY A 99 -5.52 -2.40 -7.26
N TYR A 100 -5.06 -2.87 -6.10
CA TYR A 100 -4.62 -2.02 -5.00
C TYR A 100 -3.30 -2.50 -4.38
N GLY A 101 -2.27 -1.66 -4.43
CA GLY A 101 -0.95 -1.99 -3.88
C GLY A 101 -0.28 -0.78 -3.24
N ALA A 102 0.60 -1.05 -2.26
CA ALA A 102 1.41 0.00 -1.62
C ALA A 102 2.87 -0.42 -1.49
N SER A 103 3.82 0.49 -1.74
CA SER A 103 5.27 0.21 -1.63
C SER A 103 5.67 -1.02 -2.48
N MET A 104 6.28 -2.04 -1.86
CA MET A 104 6.53 -3.35 -2.47
C MET A 104 5.29 -3.98 -3.12
N GLY A 105 4.11 -3.76 -2.56
CA GLY A 105 2.86 -4.24 -3.13
C GLY A 105 2.43 -3.51 -4.40
N ALA A 106 2.72 -2.21 -4.49
CA ALA A 106 2.48 -1.46 -5.73
C ALA A 106 3.40 -1.96 -6.86
N PHE A 107 4.63 -2.39 -6.54
CA PHE A 107 5.48 -3.10 -7.48
C PHE A 107 4.88 -4.43 -7.93
N GLY A 108 4.52 -5.31 -7.00
CA GLY A 108 3.95 -6.63 -7.34
C GLY A 108 2.70 -6.49 -8.22
N LEU A 109 1.81 -5.56 -7.86
CA LEU A 109 0.63 -5.27 -8.67
C LEU A 109 1.01 -4.77 -10.07
N SER A 110 1.98 -3.87 -10.18
CA SER A 110 2.47 -3.35 -11.47
C SER A 110 3.25 -4.39 -12.28
N LEU A 111 3.83 -5.40 -11.64
CA LEU A 111 4.53 -6.49 -12.32
C LEU A 111 3.52 -7.45 -12.97
N TYR A 112 2.41 -7.71 -12.29
CA TYR A 112 1.43 -8.73 -12.69
C TYR A 112 0.15 -8.17 -13.32
N HIS A 113 0.07 -6.86 -13.55
CA HIS A 113 -1.17 -6.22 -14.01
C HIS A 113 -1.69 -6.77 -15.35
N LYS A 114 -0.80 -7.17 -16.27
CA LYS A 114 -1.16 -7.76 -17.57
C LYS A 114 -1.73 -9.17 -17.40
N SER A 115 -1.02 -10.05 -16.70
CA SER A 115 -1.46 -11.44 -16.46
C SER A 115 -2.77 -11.52 -15.68
N LEU A 116 -3.04 -10.54 -14.81
CA LEU A 116 -4.28 -10.45 -14.04
C LEU A 116 -5.37 -9.63 -14.74
N HIS A 117 -5.10 -9.09 -15.92
CA HIS A 117 -6.00 -8.22 -16.69
C HIS A 117 -6.57 -7.09 -15.84
N VAL A 118 -5.75 -6.45 -15.01
CA VAL A 118 -6.22 -5.36 -14.13
C VAL A 118 -6.72 -4.20 -14.98
N ASP A 119 -7.92 -3.68 -14.67
CA ASP A 119 -8.55 -2.55 -15.37
C ASP A 119 -8.23 -1.20 -14.72
N LYS A 120 -7.98 -1.19 -13.40
CA LYS A 120 -7.65 0.03 -12.66
C LYS A 120 -6.60 -0.23 -11.59
N LEU A 121 -5.63 0.67 -11.48
CA LEU A 121 -4.47 0.53 -10.59
C LEU A 121 -4.43 1.67 -9.56
N LEU A 122 -4.60 1.35 -8.27
CA LEU A 122 -4.30 2.26 -7.17
C LEU A 122 -2.95 1.92 -6.56
N LEU A 123 -1.97 2.78 -6.80
CA LEU A 123 -0.58 2.59 -6.40
C LEU A 123 -0.18 3.63 -5.35
N ILE A 124 0.05 3.20 -4.12
CA ILE A 124 0.49 4.09 -3.04
C ILE A 124 2.00 3.96 -2.84
N THR A 125 2.74 5.06 -3.04
CA THR A 125 4.20 5.15 -2.91
C THR A 125 4.90 3.98 -3.58
N PRO A 126 4.73 3.78 -4.91
CA PRO A 126 5.39 2.67 -5.60
C PRO A 126 6.91 2.80 -5.47
N LEU A 127 7.57 1.66 -5.28
CA LEU A 127 9.02 1.51 -5.30
C LEU A 127 9.38 0.33 -6.17
N THR A 128 10.59 0.24 -6.69
CA THR A 128 11.13 -0.99 -7.26
C THR A 128 12.25 -1.53 -6.38
N PRO A 129 12.53 -2.84 -6.41
CA PRO A 129 13.77 -3.35 -5.83
C PRO A 129 14.97 -2.81 -6.63
N ASN A 130 16.18 -3.07 -6.14
CA ASN A 130 17.42 -2.66 -6.82
C ASN A 130 17.44 -3.16 -8.27
N ASP A 131 18.01 -2.36 -9.18
CA ASP A 131 17.94 -2.58 -10.64
C ASP A 131 18.40 -3.99 -11.06
N LYS A 132 19.45 -4.55 -10.42
CA LYS A 132 19.91 -5.94 -10.66
C LYS A 132 18.82 -7.00 -10.46
N ASN A 133 17.88 -6.76 -9.55
CA ASN A 133 16.78 -7.69 -9.25
C ASN A 133 15.65 -7.62 -10.27
N ILE A 134 15.62 -6.59 -11.14
CA ILE A 134 14.56 -6.40 -12.14
C ILE A 134 15.08 -6.36 -13.58
N GLU A 135 16.39 -6.41 -13.81
CA GLU A 135 16.99 -6.35 -15.16
C GLU A 135 16.49 -7.46 -16.10
N HIS A 136 16.23 -8.64 -15.53
CA HIS A 136 15.66 -9.79 -16.25
C HIS A 136 14.12 -9.77 -16.29
N LEU A 137 13.48 -8.81 -15.60
CA LEU A 137 12.04 -8.63 -15.62
C LEU A 137 11.72 -7.58 -16.68
N SER A 138 10.75 -7.87 -17.56
CA SER A 138 10.20 -6.88 -18.50
C SER A 138 9.28 -5.89 -17.78
N PHE A 139 9.76 -5.26 -16.70
CA PHE A 139 9.00 -4.32 -15.88
C PHE A 139 8.97 -2.94 -16.53
N ASP A 140 7.80 -2.56 -17.05
CA ASP A 140 7.61 -1.37 -17.89
C ASP A 140 6.86 -0.23 -17.18
N TYR A 141 6.71 -0.29 -15.85
CA TYR A 141 5.95 0.69 -15.06
C TYR A 141 4.52 0.89 -15.59
N CYS A 142 3.90 -0.17 -16.11
CA CYS A 142 2.56 -0.14 -16.71
C CYS A 142 2.46 0.73 -17.97
N ALA A 143 3.55 0.90 -18.73
CA ALA A 143 3.58 1.72 -19.97
C ALA A 143 2.47 1.37 -20.97
N GLY A 144 2.07 0.10 -21.07
CA GLY A 144 1.01 -0.37 -21.96
C GLY A 144 -0.37 -0.57 -21.29
N HIS A 145 -0.59 -0.06 -20.08
CA HIS A 145 -1.90 -0.20 -19.43
C HIS A 145 -2.90 0.83 -19.98
N HIS A 146 -4.05 0.34 -20.45
CA HIS A 146 -5.10 1.16 -21.07
C HIS A 146 -6.15 1.70 -20.07
N GLY A 147 -6.10 1.27 -18.82
CA GLY A 147 -7.05 1.66 -17.78
C GLY A 147 -6.59 2.81 -16.89
N ASP A 148 -7.37 3.08 -15.84
CA ASP A 148 -7.07 4.18 -14.91
C ASP A 148 -5.92 3.82 -13.96
N ILE A 149 -4.86 4.62 -13.97
CA ILE A 149 -3.78 4.55 -12.98
C ILE A 149 -3.89 5.74 -12.05
N THR A 150 -4.00 5.49 -10.75
CA THR A 150 -3.90 6.52 -9.70
C THR A 150 -2.71 6.25 -8.79
N ILE A 151 -1.84 7.24 -8.67
CA ILE A 151 -0.62 7.17 -7.88
C ILE A 151 -0.69 8.17 -6.73
N ILE A 152 -0.54 7.67 -5.50
CA ILE A 152 -0.52 8.52 -4.29
C ILE A 152 0.86 8.48 -3.67
N TYR A 153 1.52 9.62 -3.53
CA TYR A 153 2.89 9.68 -3.00
C TYR A 153 3.18 10.99 -2.24
N ASP A 154 4.31 11.05 -1.52
CA ASP A 154 4.81 12.29 -0.92
C ASP A 154 5.90 12.91 -1.81
N PRO A 155 5.66 14.09 -2.42
CA PRO A 155 6.68 14.76 -3.23
C PRO A 155 7.92 15.24 -2.46
N PHE A 156 7.89 15.29 -1.12
CA PHE A 156 9.07 15.59 -0.32
C PHE A 156 9.96 14.36 -0.15
N CYS A 157 9.46 13.16 -0.43
CA CYS A 157 10.31 11.98 -0.55
C CYS A 157 10.85 11.89 -1.97
N HIS A 158 12.15 12.17 -2.12
CA HIS A 158 12.82 12.14 -3.42
C HIS A 158 12.66 10.77 -4.10
N GLN A 159 12.87 9.68 -3.36
CA GLN A 159 12.73 8.32 -3.90
C GLN A 159 11.31 8.01 -4.38
N ASP A 160 10.28 8.34 -3.59
CA ASP A 160 8.89 8.13 -4.00
C ASP A 160 8.56 8.95 -5.27
N THR A 161 9.08 10.17 -5.35
CA THR A 161 8.89 11.04 -6.53
C THR A 161 9.53 10.43 -7.77
N LEU A 162 10.78 9.97 -7.67
CA LEU A 162 11.48 9.34 -8.79
C LEU A 162 10.74 8.13 -9.32
N HIS A 163 10.21 7.26 -8.44
CA HIS A 163 9.46 6.08 -8.87
C HIS A 163 8.08 6.42 -9.42
N ALA A 164 7.34 7.33 -8.78
CA ALA A 164 6.03 7.76 -9.26
C ALA A 164 6.13 8.30 -10.69
N MET A 165 7.17 9.09 -10.99
CA MET A 165 7.36 9.72 -12.31
C MET A 165 7.80 8.75 -13.42
N ARG A 166 8.08 7.48 -13.11
CA ARG A 166 8.36 6.45 -14.14
C ARG A 166 7.08 5.86 -14.75
N TYR A 167 5.93 6.02 -14.08
CA TYR A 167 4.64 5.57 -14.60
C TYR A 167 4.11 6.52 -15.69
N PRO A 168 3.12 6.08 -16.51
CA PRO A 168 2.57 6.89 -17.59
C PRO A 168 2.13 8.29 -17.17
N LYS A 169 2.36 9.29 -18.02
CA LYS A 169 2.02 10.70 -17.74
C LYS A 169 0.51 10.94 -17.66
N ASN A 170 -0.30 10.12 -18.33
CA ASN A 170 -1.76 10.15 -18.26
C ASN A 170 -2.32 9.54 -16.96
N SER A 171 -1.48 9.07 -16.04
CA SER A 171 -1.92 8.66 -14.70
C SER A 171 -2.40 9.85 -13.86
N GLN A 172 -3.31 9.60 -12.92
CA GLN A 172 -3.70 10.57 -11.91
C GLN A 172 -2.68 10.59 -10.76
N TYR A 173 -2.09 11.74 -10.47
CA TYR A 173 -1.09 11.90 -9.40
C TYR A 173 -1.66 12.68 -8.21
N LEU A 174 -1.85 12.00 -7.09
CA LEU A 174 -2.32 12.59 -5.82
C LEU A 174 -1.17 12.75 -4.82
N LYS A 175 -1.06 13.93 -4.22
CA LYS A 175 0.11 14.32 -3.42
C LYS A 175 -0.23 14.45 -1.95
N LEU A 176 0.42 13.67 -1.09
CA LEU A 176 0.34 13.80 0.37
C LEU A 176 1.68 14.29 0.92
N TYR A 177 1.83 15.61 1.02
CA TYR A 177 3.10 16.24 1.39
C TYR A 177 3.54 16.01 2.83
N GLY A 178 4.84 15.78 3.04
CA GLY A 178 5.47 15.86 4.36
C GLY A 178 5.21 14.65 5.26
N VAL A 179 4.87 13.50 4.70
CA VAL A 179 4.70 12.22 5.43
C VAL A 179 5.74 11.16 5.07
N GLY A 180 6.62 11.45 4.11
CA GLY A 180 7.59 10.55 3.49
C GLY A 180 6.96 9.29 2.93
N HIS A 181 7.76 8.23 2.81
CA HIS A 181 7.33 6.92 2.31
C HIS A 181 6.14 6.26 3.05
N ARG A 182 5.77 6.76 4.24
CA ARG A 182 4.68 6.19 5.06
C ARG A 182 3.32 6.78 4.70
N VAL A 183 3.04 6.92 3.40
CA VAL A 183 1.80 7.56 2.91
C VAL A 183 0.59 6.73 3.33
N ILE A 184 0.61 5.41 3.13
CA ILE A 184 -0.52 4.55 3.48
C ILE A 184 -0.85 4.62 4.98
N GLU A 185 0.15 4.56 5.87
CA GLU A 185 -0.11 4.65 7.31
C GLU A 185 -0.57 6.04 7.72
N SER A 186 -0.04 7.09 7.07
CA SER A 186 -0.47 8.46 7.32
C SER A 186 -1.91 8.69 6.87
N MET A 187 -2.30 8.14 5.71
CA MET A 187 -3.69 8.14 5.25
C MET A 187 -4.60 7.40 6.23
N ASN A 188 -4.15 6.29 6.82
CA ASN A 188 -4.91 5.59 7.84
C ASN A 188 -5.06 6.43 9.13
N GLN A 189 -3.98 7.06 9.60
CA GLN A 189 -4.00 7.95 10.78
C GLN A 189 -4.89 9.19 10.57
N LEU A 190 -5.01 9.66 9.33
CA LEU A 190 -5.90 10.76 8.95
C LEU A 190 -7.33 10.31 8.68
N SER A 191 -7.64 9.03 8.90
CA SER A 191 -8.93 8.40 8.61
C SER A 191 -9.38 8.59 7.15
N MET A 192 -8.41 8.74 6.23
CA MET A 192 -8.68 8.96 4.81
C MET A 192 -8.55 7.72 3.94
N LEU A 193 -7.72 6.75 4.34
CA LEU A 193 -7.45 5.56 3.55
C LEU A 193 -8.72 4.80 3.11
N LYS A 194 -9.63 4.55 4.05
CA LYS A 194 -10.85 3.77 3.80
C LYS A 194 -11.76 4.43 2.76
N HIS A 195 -11.97 5.75 2.84
CA HIS A 195 -12.83 6.43 1.87
C HIS A 195 -12.13 6.56 0.52
N THR A 196 -10.82 6.85 0.49
CA THR A 196 -10.07 6.91 -0.76
C THR A 196 -10.14 5.58 -1.54
N ILE A 197 -9.99 4.44 -0.85
CA ILE A 197 -10.13 3.11 -1.48
C ILE A 197 -11.56 2.90 -2.00
N ARG A 198 -12.57 3.24 -1.19
CA ARG A 198 -13.98 3.09 -1.61
C ARG A 198 -14.28 3.93 -2.85
N ASP A 199 -13.88 5.20 -2.84
CA ASP A 199 -14.14 6.14 -3.93
C ASP A 199 -13.43 5.66 -5.21
N PHE A 200 -12.21 5.13 -5.09
CA PHE A 200 -11.48 4.49 -6.20
C PHE A 200 -12.17 3.22 -6.75
N ILE A 201 -12.80 2.42 -5.89
CA ILE A 201 -13.51 1.21 -6.32
C ILE A 201 -14.79 1.58 -7.07
N VAL A 202 -15.58 2.51 -6.54
CA VAL A 202 -16.87 2.91 -7.13
C VAL A 202 -16.68 3.76 -8.39
N GLY A 203 -15.59 4.53 -8.46
CA GLY A 203 -15.33 5.47 -9.55
C GLY A 203 -13.92 6.06 -9.43
N GLN A 204 -13.81 7.37 -9.47
CA GLN A 204 -12.53 8.04 -9.27
C GLN A 204 -12.45 8.65 -7.88
N ILE A 205 -11.23 8.88 -7.41
CA ILE A 205 -11.02 9.57 -6.14
C ILE A 205 -11.43 11.03 -6.30
N ASP A 206 -12.32 11.50 -5.42
CA ASP A 206 -12.63 12.91 -5.28
C ASP A 206 -11.37 13.66 -4.83
N THR A 207 -10.74 14.35 -5.78
CA THR A 207 -9.48 15.05 -5.55
C THR A 207 -9.64 16.21 -4.57
N GLU A 208 -10.78 16.89 -4.56
CA GLU A 208 -11.01 18.02 -3.67
C GLU A 208 -11.11 17.53 -2.22
N ASN A 209 -11.92 16.50 -1.99
CA ASN A 209 -12.05 15.89 -0.67
C ASN A 209 -10.76 15.19 -0.21
N PHE A 210 -10.00 14.59 -1.14
CA PHE A 210 -8.67 14.06 -0.87
C PHE A 210 -7.74 15.15 -0.33
N TYR A 211 -7.60 16.29 -1.03
CA TYR A 211 -6.70 17.36 -0.62
C TYR A 211 -7.20 18.10 0.63
N ARG A 212 -8.51 18.24 0.81
CA ARG A 212 -9.13 18.75 2.04
C ARG A 212 -8.73 17.88 3.24
N SER A 213 -8.81 16.56 3.11
CA SER A 213 -8.37 15.61 4.14
C SER A 213 -6.86 15.64 4.36
N ALA A 214 -6.07 15.73 3.28
CA ALA A 214 -4.61 15.80 3.33
C ALA A 214 -4.08 17.04 4.10
N LYS A 215 -4.84 18.14 4.19
CA LYS A 215 -4.50 19.30 5.03
C LYS A 215 -4.44 18.95 6.52
N LYS A 216 -5.16 17.91 6.97
CA LYS A 216 -5.14 17.42 8.36
C LYS A 216 -3.84 16.72 8.74
N ARG A 217 -2.90 16.50 7.81
CA ARG A 217 -1.54 15.95 8.10
C ARG A 217 -0.81 16.63 9.25
N LYS A 218 -1.08 17.91 9.53
CA LYS A 218 -0.54 18.61 10.71
C LYS A 218 -1.01 18.02 12.05
N ASN A 219 -2.01 17.15 12.04
CA ASN A 219 -2.54 16.49 13.23
C ASN A 219 -1.89 15.12 13.49
N ILE A 220 -0.83 14.75 12.77
CA ILE A 220 -0.11 13.49 13.02
C ILE A 220 1.37 13.75 13.31
N GLU A 221 1.93 13.02 14.28
CA GLU A 221 3.35 13.05 14.67
C GLU A 221 4.31 12.91 13.48
N ARG A 222 3.91 12.08 12.51
CA ARG A 222 4.69 11.76 11.32
C ARG A 222 5.03 13.00 10.52
N TYR A 223 4.10 13.97 10.42
CA TYR A 223 4.31 15.18 9.65
C TYR A 223 5.49 15.99 10.18
N TYR A 224 5.51 16.25 11.48
CA TYR A 224 6.59 17.01 12.12
C TYR A 224 7.92 16.24 12.13
N SER A 225 7.88 14.97 12.52
CA SER A 225 9.09 14.14 12.61
C SER A 225 9.75 13.91 11.25
N TYR A 226 8.98 13.89 10.16
CA TYR A 226 9.53 13.80 8.82
C TYR A 226 10.08 15.14 8.32
N LEU A 227 9.33 16.24 8.50
CA LEU A 227 9.81 17.57 8.10
C LEU A 227 11.13 17.96 8.78
N LEU A 228 11.32 17.62 10.06
CA LEU A 228 12.58 17.88 10.78
C LEU A 228 13.81 17.13 10.22
N ARG A 229 13.61 16.11 9.39
CA ARG A 229 14.70 15.42 8.68
C ARG A 229 15.23 16.20 7.47
N ASN A 230 14.73 17.41 7.24
CA ASN A 230 15.07 18.24 6.09
C ASN A 230 14.85 17.56 4.72
N PRO A 231 13.69 16.92 4.47
CA PRO A 231 13.49 16.11 3.26
C PRO A 231 13.58 16.92 1.95
N THR A 232 13.43 18.25 2.02
CA THR A 232 13.52 19.15 0.86
C THR A 232 14.88 19.82 0.72
N ASN A 233 15.82 19.60 1.65
CA ASN A 233 17.08 20.35 1.77
C ASN A 233 16.92 21.88 1.90
N LYS A 234 15.73 22.37 2.26
CA LYS A 234 15.39 23.79 2.35
C LYS A 234 15.08 24.27 3.77
N LEU A 235 15.42 23.51 4.82
CA LEU A 235 15.21 23.95 6.21
C LEU A 235 16.21 25.04 6.62
N THR A 236 15.69 26.21 6.98
CA THR A 236 16.43 27.28 7.66
C THR A 236 16.22 27.19 9.18
N LYS A 237 17.07 27.85 9.98
CA LYS A 237 16.88 27.95 11.45
C LYS A 237 15.47 28.43 11.81
N LYS A 238 14.96 29.45 11.10
CA LYS A 238 13.59 29.96 11.28
C LYS A 238 12.52 28.90 11.03
N ARG A 239 12.65 28.13 9.94
CA ARG A 239 11.71 27.02 9.62
C ARG A 239 11.77 25.90 10.67
N ILE A 240 12.97 25.54 11.12
CA ILE A 240 13.17 24.54 12.18
C ILE A 240 12.44 24.97 13.46
N ASN A 241 12.60 26.24 13.88
CA ASN A 241 11.93 26.76 15.07
C ASN A 241 10.40 26.69 14.96
N ILE A 242 9.84 27.05 13.79
CA ILE A 242 8.40 26.93 13.52
C ILE A 242 7.94 25.46 13.62
N ILE A 243 8.66 24.55 12.97
CA ILE A 243 8.30 23.12 12.99
C ILE A 243 8.38 22.58 14.42
N LYS A 244 9.45 22.89 15.17
CA LYS A 244 9.61 22.48 16.58
C LYS A 244 8.49 23.04 17.46
N TYR A 245 8.15 24.33 17.33
CA TYR A 245 7.05 24.94 18.08
C TYR A 245 5.73 24.18 17.86
N HIS A 246 5.37 23.93 16.60
CA HIS A 246 4.15 23.19 16.29
C HIS A 246 4.21 21.71 16.69
N ALA A 247 5.38 21.08 16.60
CA ALA A 247 5.58 19.71 17.08
C ALA A 247 5.34 19.63 18.60
N VAL A 248 5.91 20.55 19.39
CA VAL A 248 5.70 20.63 20.83
C VAL A 248 4.23 20.86 21.16
N LYS A 249 3.57 21.81 20.49
CA LYS A 249 2.13 22.04 20.66
C LYS A 249 1.30 20.78 20.34
N TRP A 250 1.67 20.06 19.28
CA TRP A 250 1.02 18.79 18.94
C TRP A 250 1.22 17.74 20.05
N TYR A 251 2.44 17.57 20.57
CA TYR A 251 2.74 16.63 21.66
C TYR A 251 1.97 16.96 22.94
N LEU A 252 1.86 18.24 23.31
CA LEU A 252 1.10 18.68 24.49
C LEU A 252 -0.39 18.35 24.39
N THR A 253 -0.95 18.38 23.17
CA THR A 253 -2.36 18.04 22.91
C THR A 253 -2.60 16.54 22.71
N HIS A 254 -1.56 15.71 22.69
CA HIS A 254 -1.63 14.26 22.48
C HIS A 254 -0.79 13.49 23.54
N PRO A 255 -1.18 13.54 24.83
CA PRO A 255 -0.36 13.06 25.95
C PRO A 255 -0.02 11.55 25.90
N TYR A 256 -0.84 10.74 25.22
CA TYR A 256 -0.53 9.34 24.99
C TYR A 256 0.76 9.15 24.15
N HIS A 257 1.06 10.07 23.22
CA HIS A 257 2.27 10.01 22.41
C HIS A 257 3.52 10.49 23.15
N THR A 258 3.37 11.38 24.14
CA THR A 258 4.49 11.88 24.96
C THR A 258 4.88 10.92 26.07
N LEU A 259 3.91 10.30 26.74
CA LEU A 259 4.15 9.46 27.91
C LEU A 259 3.83 7.98 27.63
N GLY A 260 2.69 7.67 27.01
CA GLY A 260 2.23 6.29 26.82
C GLY A 260 3.06 5.46 25.84
N LYS A 261 3.43 6.02 24.68
CA LYS A 261 4.28 5.35 23.68
C LYS A 261 5.67 4.92 24.22
N PRO A 262 6.46 5.81 24.86
CA PRO A 262 7.75 5.43 25.42
C PRO A 262 7.61 4.38 26.53
N ILE A 263 6.64 4.51 27.43
CA ILE A 263 6.36 3.51 28.48
C ILE A 263 6.03 2.15 27.85
N LYS A 264 5.16 2.10 26.84
CA LYS A 264 4.81 0.85 26.13
C LYS A 264 6.02 0.22 25.42
N LYS A 265 6.90 1.04 24.82
CA LYS A 265 8.16 0.55 24.22
C LYS A 265 9.09 -0.03 25.29
N TRP A 266 9.22 0.64 26.42
CA TRP A 266 10.04 0.19 27.55
C TRP A 266 9.53 -1.14 28.11
N ILE A 267 8.22 -1.26 28.36
CA ILE A 267 7.57 -2.53 28.75
C ILE A 267 7.83 -3.64 27.74
N LYS A 268 7.70 -3.36 26.43
CA LYS A 268 7.97 -4.34 25.37
C LYS A 268 9.46 -4.74 25.31
N SER A 269 10.37 -3.82 25.63
CA SER A 269 11.81 -4.10 25.71
C SER A 269 12.13 -5.00 26.90
N LEU A 270 11.51 -4.77 28.06
CA LEU A 270 11.66 -5.63 29.24
C LEU A 270 11.15 -7.05 29.00
N LYS A 271 9.97 -7.19 28.38
CA LYS A 271 9.39 -8.49 28.01
C LYS A 271 10.19 -9.28 26.96
N LYS A 272 11.18 -8.67 26.30
CA LYS A 272 12.08 -9.36 25.36
C LYS A 272 13.38 -9.83 26.03
N ARG A 273 13.67 -9.34 27.24
CA ARG A 273 14.88 -9.64 28.03
C ARG A 273 14.62 -10.64 29.15
N LEU A 274 13.34 -10.94 29.41
CA LEU A 274 12.84 -12.06 30.20
C LEU A 274 12.45 -13.17 29.23
#